data_AF-A0A2A5RYM3-F1
#
_entry.id   AF-A0A2A5RYM3-F1
#
_cell.length_a   1.000
_cell.length_b   1.000
_cell.length_c   1.000
_cell.angle_alpha   90.00
_cell.angle_beta   90.00
_cell.angle_gamma   90.00
#
_symmetry.space_group_name_H-M   'P 1'
#
loop_
_entity.id
_entity.type
_entity.pdbx_description
1 polymer ?
#
loop_
_entity_poly.entity_id
_entity_poly.type
_entity_poly.pdbx_seq_one_letter_code
_entity_poly.pdbx_strand_id
1 'polypeptide(L)'
;MDIQLFPEKIEKVPFGAKILARLALLFSGPLNHMSPGTIEKILKYLVKKNTVATIDQVKTARNAVCTVSNRCRSQEGCLRRSLAIVLMLWLQHKSVSWCTGYAQEPFRAHAWVELNDVPIGEYSEVQMYSKAICVKHNSNNIVKKEFELKNMNQKVLEPNQLKLDILNQQNPTPTVNIRMLFNLANGHDWEFICVGILGIISAILTLVQPNLVADLINQPYIGFKINSSIVMIVVVLILSKILTAIQYYLLQIIGEGVVFEARQSLINHLLRLPIHEYDNRSVGDLLSSVSSDSSKLRMALIQVTIAMSSGLVVIIGAAIGMILRDYLLFFMALSTVCLSFFGTIIMSKAIQNASFLAQKGLGKLSGDIEHDLHAIRTIRATNSTDMEETKTNDKQRDYAI
;
A
#
# COMPACT_ATOMS: atom_id res chain seq x y z
N MET A 1 -26.44 -2.45 17.95
CA MET A 1 -27.29 -3.52 17.40
C MET A 1 -26.58 -4.08 16.18
N ASP A 2 -25.88 -5.20 16.39
CA ASP A 2 -25.23 -5.94 15.31
C ASP A 2 -26.28 -6.67 14.50
N ILE A 3 -26.49 -6.24 13.26
CA ILE A 3 -27.30 -7.02 12.32
C ILE A 3 -26.43 -8.21 11.92
N GLN A 4 -26.81 -9.41 12.36
CA GLN A 4 -26.25 -10.66 11.85
C GLN A 4 -26.62 -10.78 10.36
N LEU A 5 -25.66 -10.48 9.50
CA LEU A 5 -25.85 -10.47 8.05
C LEU A 5 -25.47 -11.86 7.53
N PHE A 6 -26.46 -12.75 7.45
CA PHE A 6 -26.29 -14.07 6.83
C PHE A 6 -25.78 -13.92 5.39
N PRO A 7 -24.85 -14.79 4.93
CA PRO A 7 -24.45 -14.82 3.53
C PRO A 7 -25.68 -15.03 2.64
N GLU A 8 -25.78 -14.20 1.62
CA GLU A 8 -26.90 -14.17 0.68
C GLU A 8 -27.22 -15.56 0.10
N LYS A 9 -28.52 -15.91 0.01
CA LYS A 9 -28.98 -17.23 -0.48
C LYS A 9 -28.49 -17.47 -1.89
N ILE A 10 -27.87 -18.63 -2.11
CA ILE A 10 -27.31 -19.03 -3.40
C ILE A 10 -28.43 -19.50 -4.32
N GLU A 11 -28.82 -18.67 -5.29
CA GLU A 11 -29.63 -19.13 -6.42
C GLU A 11 -28.76 -19.88 -7.45
N LYS A 12 -29.30 -20.96 -8.01
CA LYS A 12 -28.58 -21.79 -8.99
C LYS A 12 -28.36 -20.99 -10.28
N VAL A 13 -27.10 -20.66 -10.56
CA VAL A 13 -26.68 -19.99 -11.81
C VAL A 13 -26.17 -20.98 -12.87
N PRO A 14 -26.45 -20.72 -14.17
CA PRO A 14 -25.99 -21.59 -15.26
C PRO A 14 -24.47 -21.60 -15.40
N PHE A 15 -23.92 -22.68 -15.95
CA PHE A 15 -22.47 -22.88 -16.06
C PHE A 15 -21.76 -21.78 -16.87
N GLY A 16 -22.38 -21.33 -17.98
CA GLY A 16 -21.84 -20.22 -18.79
C GLY A 16 -21.70 -18.90 -18.03
N ALA A 17 -22.63 -18.60 -17.11
CA ALA A 17 -22.56 -17.40 -16.28
C ALA A 17 -21.41 -17.47 -15.26
N LYS A 18 -21.04 -18.67 -14.78
CA LYS A 18 -19.89 -18.86 -13.87
C LYS A 18 -18.56 -18.58 -14.57
N ILE A 19 -18.41 -18.97 -15.84
CA ILE A 19 -17.20 -18.69 -16.64
C ILE A 19 -17.07 -17.18 -16.87
N LEU A 20 -18.14 -16.52 -17.30
CA LEU A 20 -18.16 -15.07 -17.49
C LEU A 20 -17.85 -14.32 -16.18
N ALA A 21 -18.39 -14.78 -15.05
CA ALA A 21 -18.10 -14.20 -13.74
C ALA A 21 -16.62 -14.35 -13.34
N ARG A 22 -15.97 -15.49 -13.65
CA ARG A 22 -14.52 -15.67 -13.41
C ARG A 22 -13.67 -14.73 -14.26
N LEU A 23 -14.02 -14.54 -15.53
CA LEU A 23 -13.36 -13.58 -16.41
C LEU A 23 -13.54 -12.15 -15.88
N ALA A 24 -14.77 -11.75 -15.55
CA ALA A 24 -15.06 -10.43 -14.99
C ALA A 24 -14.33 -10.17 -13.66
N LEU A 25 -14.15 -11.20 -12.82
CA LEU A 25 -13.40 -11.09 -11.57
C LEU A 25 -11.90 -10.93 -11.75
N LEU A 26 -11.34 -11.48 -12.82
CA LEU A 26 -9.94 -11.30 -13.20
C LEU A 26 -9.72 -9.84 -13.61
N PHE A 27 -10.61 -9.29 -14.45
CA PHE A 27 -10.53 -7.89 -14.88
C PHE A 27 -10.89 -6.86 -13.80
N SER A 28 -11.73 -7.21 -12.82
CA SER A 28 -12.06 -6.30 -11.70
C SER A 28 -10.92 -6.14 -10.68
N GLY A 29 -9.95 -7.07 -10.64
CA GLY A 29 -8.84 -7.04 -9.68
C GLY A 29 -7.95 -5.79 -9.78
N PRO A 30 -7.46 -5.44 -10.99
CA PRO A 30 -6.72 -4.20 -11.22
C PRO A 30 -7.55 -2.95 -10.93
N LEU A 31 -8.83 -2.91 -11.37
CA LEU A 31 -9.72 -1.77 -11.14
C LEU A 31 -9.94 -1.48 -9.65
N ASN A 32 -9.97 -2.52 -8.81
CA ASN A 32 -10.14 -2.38 -7.36
C ASN A 32 -8.98 -1.64 -6.66
N HIS A 33 -7.80 -1.56 -7.28
CA HIS A 33 -6.64 -0.84 -6.71
C HIS A 33 -6.42 0.54 -7.36
N MET A 34 -7.26 0.94 -8.30
CA MET A 34 -7.15 2.24 -8.98
C MET A 34 -7.84 3.36 -8.18
N SER A 35 -7.41 4.60 -8.41
CA SER A 35 -8.06 5.76 -7.80
C SER A 35 -9.52 5.90 -8.27
N PRO A 36 -10.44 6.46 -7.43
CA PRO A 36 -11.85 6.62 -7.78
C PRO A 36 -12.08 7.37 -9.10
N GLY A 37 -11.28 8.40 -9.39
CA GLY A 37 -11.38 9.17 -10.63
C GLY A 37 -10.98 8.36 -11.88
N THR A 38 -10.03 7.44 -11.76
CA THR A 38 -9.66 6.54 -12.87
C THR A 38 -10.76 5.52 -13.13
N ILE A 39 -11.36 4.96 -12.06
CA ILE A 39 -12.49 4.04 -12.16
C ILE A 39 -13.65 4.72 -12.88
N GLU A 40 -14.00 5.95 -12.48
CA GLU A 40 -15.08 6.72 -13.09
C GLU A 40 -14.86 6.94 -14.60
N LYS A 41 -13.64 7.33 -15.02
CA LYS A 41 -13.31 7.53 -16.44
C LYS A 41 -13.46 6.24 -17.26
N ILE A 42 -12.97 5.12 -16.74
CA ILE A 42 -13.06 3.82 -17.41
C ILE A 42 -14.52 3.39 -17.51
N LEU A 43 -15.28 3.48 -16.41
CA LEU A 43 -16.68 3.08 -16.39
C LEU A 43 -17.54 3.96 -17.29
N LYS A 44 -17.28 5.28 -17.36
CA LYS A 44 -17.95 6.18 -18.31
C LYS A 44 -17.80 5.72 -19.75
N TYR A 45 -16.61 5.22 -20.12
CA TYR A 45 -16.38 4.67 -21.45
C TYR A 45 -17.11 3.34 -21.68
N LEU A 46 -17.06 2.42 -20.72
CA LEU A 46 -17.67 1.09 -20.82
C LEU A 46 -19.21 1.15 -20.84
N VAL A 47 -19.80 2.05 -20.04
CA VAL A 47 -21.26 2.16 -19.86
C VAL A 47 -21.91 2.91 -21.04
N LYS A 48 -21.23 3.86 -21.69
CA LYS A 48 -21.79 4.68 -22.78
C LYS A 48 -22.05 3.90 -24.08
N LYS A 49 -21.33 2.80 -24.32
CA LYS A 49 -21.29 2.10 -25.61
C LYS A 49 -22.37 1.00 -25.77
N ASN A 50 -23.01 0.58 -24.68
CA ASN A 50 -23.81 -0.65 -24.63
C ASN A 50 -25.28 -0.41 -24.27
N THR A 51 -26.16 -1.34 -24.67
CA THR A 51 -27.60 -1.30 -24.37
C THR A 51 -27.90 -1.57 -22.88
N VAL A 52 -28.95 -0.97 -22.34
CA VAL A 52 -29.32 -1.12 -20.92
C VAL A 52 -29.67 -2.58 -20.59
N ALA A 53 -29.15 -3.09 -19.47
CA ALA A 53 -29.45 -4.42 -18.96
C ALA A 53 -30.85 -4.50 -18.33
N THR A 54 -31.52 -5.66 -18.40
CA THR A 54 -32.75 -5.92 -17.64
C THR A 54 -32.43 -6.26 -16.19
N ILE A 55 -33.37 -6.00 -15.27
CA ILE A 55 -33.22 -6.32 -13.83
C ILE A 55 -32.79 -7.79 -13.61
N ASP A 56 -33.39 -8.73 -14.33
CA ASP A 56 -33.05 -10.16 -14.21
C ASP A 56 -31.63 -10.49 -14.68
N GLN A 57 -31.11 -9.75 -15.67
CA GLN A 57 -29.73 -9.91 -16.14
C GLN A 57 -28.73 -9.42 -15.10
N VAL A 58 -29.03 -8.29 -14.44
CA VAL A 58 -28.19 -7.76 -13.35
C VAL A 58 -28.21 -8.70 -12.15
N LYS A 59 -29.38 -9.24 -11.77
CA LYS A 59 -29.50 -10.26 -10.71
C LYS A 59 -28.71 -11.51 -11.03
N THR A 60 -28.82 -12.02 -12.25
CA THR A 60 -28.07 -13.20 -12.72
C THR A 60 -26.56 -12.97 -12.65
N ALA A 61 -26.09 -11.79 -13.09
CA ALA A 61 -24.68 -11.42 -13.03
C ALA A 61 -24.17 -11.34 -11.58
N ARG A 62 -24.94 -10.72 -10.69
CA ARG A 62 -24.65 -10.62 -9.26
C ARG A 62 -24.55 -12.00 -8.61
N ASN A 63 -25.55 -12.86 -8.83
CA ASN A 63 -25.56 -14.22 -8.29
C ASN A 63 -24.37 -15.05 -8.81
N ALA A 64 -24.00 -14.87 -10.08
CA ALA A 64 -22.86 -15.56 -10.67
C ALA A 64 -21.53 -15.12 -10.01
N VAL A 65 -21.32 -13.81 -9.83
CA VAL A 65 -20.14 -13.24 -9.15
C VAL A 65 -20.02 -13.69 -7.70
N CYS A 66 -21.14 -13.66 -6.95
CA CYS A 66 -21.17 -14.12 -5.56
C CYS A 66 -20.95 -15.65 -5.43
N THR A 67 -21.34 -16.43 -6.46
CA THR A 67 -21.12 -17.89 -6.48
C THR A 67 -19.66 -18.26 -6.70
N VAL A 68 -18.93 -17.49 -7.52
CA VAL A 68 -17.53 -17.84 -7.88
C VAL A 68 -16.49 -17.21 -6.95
N SER A 69 -16.86 -16.27 -6.07
CA SER A 69 -15.94 -15.57 -5.17
C SER A 69 -16.55 -15.35 -3.78
N ASN A 70 -15.97 -16.02 -2.78
CA ASN A 70 -16.33 -15.82 -1.36
C ASN A 70 -16.07 -14.38 -0.89
N ARG A 71 -15.09 -13.68 -1.48
CA ARG A 71 -14.79 -12.28 -1.13
C ARG A 71 -15.87 -11.32 -1.63
N CYS A 72 -16.44 -11.57 -2.81
CA CYS A 72 -17.56 -10.77 -3.33
C CYS A 72 -18.87 -11.05 -2.60
N ARG A 73 -18.97 -12.18 -1.90
CA ARG A 73 -20.08 -12.50 -0.99
C ARG A 73 -19.97 -11.77 0.36
N SER A 74 -18.77 -11.34 0.75
CA SER A 74 -18.53 -10.56 1.97
C SER A 74 -18.95 -9.09 1.80
N GLN A 75 -19.32 -8.43 2.90
CA GLN A 75 -19.62 -7.00 2.93
C GLN A 75 -18.43 -6.12 2.56
N GLU A 76 -17.22 -6.54 2.92
CA GLU A 76 -15.97 -5.85 2.55
C GLU A 76 -15.64 -5.97 1.06
N GLY A 77 -16.38 -6.79 0.31
CA GLY A 77 -16.21 -7.02 -1.12
C GLY A 77 -17.12 -6.19 -2.02
N CYS A 78 -17.88 -5.22 -1.49
CA CYS A 78 -18.90 -4.47 -2.22
C CYS A 78 -18.37 -3.75 -3.47
N LEU A 79 -17.19 -3.13 -3.39
CA LEU A 79 -16.53 -2.47 -4.53
C LEU A 79 -16.18 -3.47 -5.64
N ARG A 80 -15.46 -4.53 -5.28
CA ARG A 80 -15.07 -5.56 -6.25
C ARG A 80 -16.28 -6.28 -6.86
N ARG A 81 -17.33 -6.51 -6.05
CA ARG A 81 -18.59 -7.11 -6.51
C ARG A 81 -19.27 -6.22 -7.56
N SER A 82 -19.51 -4.96 -7.23
CA SER A 82 -20.20 -4.03 -8.14
C SER A 82 -19.41 -3.81 -9.44
N LEU A 83 -18.08 -3.71 -9.39
CA LEU A 83 -17.23 -3.63 -10.58
C LEU A 83 -17.27 -4.91 -11.43
N ALA A 84 -17.23 -6.08 -10.80
CA ALA A 84 -17.32 -7.36 -11.51
C ALA A 84 -18.68 -7.53 -12.20
N ILE A 85 -19.78 -7.03 -11.60
CA ILE A 85 -21.10 -7.04 -12.23
C ILE A 85 -21.11 -6.16 -13.49
N VAL A 86 -20.55 -4.94 -13.40
CA VAL A 86 -20.47 -4.03 -14.55
C VAL A 86 -19.64 -4.64 -15.68
N LEU A 87 -18.50 -5.26 -15.37
CA LEU A 87 -17.64 -5.92 -16.36
C LEU A 87 -18.28 -7.16 -16.97
N MET A 88 -19.00 -7.97 -16.18
CA MET A 88 -19.72 -9.13 -16.68
C MET A 88 -20.83 -8.72 -17.66
N LEU A 89 -21.58 -7.65 -17.35
CA LEU A 89 -22.59 -7.11 -18.26
C LEU A 89 -21.96 -6.48 -19.50
N TRP A 90 -20.81 -5.83 -19.36
CA TRP A 90 -20.07 -5.29 -20.48
C TRP A 90 -19.61 -6.37 -21.47
N LEU A 91 -19.15 -7.53 -20.96
CA LEU A 91 -18.81 -8.71 -21.78
C LEU A 91 -20.02 -9.27 -22.54
N GLN A 92 -21.25 -8.94 -22.11
CA GLN A 92 -22.50 -9.31 -22.77
C GLN A 92 -23.09 -8.18 -23.63
N HIS A 93 -22.30 -7.11 -23.89
CA HIS A 93 -22.76 -5.91 -24.60
C HIS A 93 -23.94 -5.19 -23.92
N LYS A 94 -24.03 -5.31 -22.59
CA LYS A 94 -25.00 -4.62 -21.73
C LYS A 94 -24.34 -3.57 -20.86
N SER A 95 -25.14 -2.63 -20.35
CA SER A 95 -24.72 -1.57 -19.42
C SER A 95 -25.67 -1.45 -18.24
N VAL A 96 -25.14 -1.02 -17.10
CA VAL A 96 -25.87 -0.75 -15.85
C VAL A 96 -25.28 0.52 -15.23
N SER A 97 -26.06 1.26 -14.44
CA SER A 97 -25.47 2.36 -13.67
C SER A 97 -24.65 1.79 -12.53
N TRP A 98 -23.49 2.40 -12.28
CA TRP A 98 -22.63 2.04 -11.16
C TRP A 98 -22.46 3.24 -10.25
N CYS A 99 -22.69 3.06 -8.96
CA CYS A 99 -22.67 4.15 -7.99
C CYS A 99 -21.97 3.74 -6.69
N THR A 100 -21.36 4.71 -6.04
CA THR A 100 -20.73 4.60 -4.72
C THR A 100 -21.24 5.72 -3.84
N GLY A 101 -21.32 5.46 -2.55
CA GLY A 101 -21.90 6.40 -1.60
C GLY A 101 -21.68 6.00 -0.17
N TYR A 102 -22.22 6.80 0.75
CA TYR A 102 -22.06 6.59 2.17
C TYR A 102 -23.31 6.99 2.97
N ALA A 103 -23.49 6.35 4.12
CA ALA A 103 -24.36 6.82 5.21
C ALA A 103 -23.47 7.50 6.27
N GLN A 104 -23.96 8.56 6.92
CA GLN A 104 -23.19 9.31 7.92
C GLN A 104 -23.28 8.71 9.32
N GLU A 105 -24.46 8.22 9.74
CA GLU A 105 -24.66 7.67 11.10
C GLU A 105 -25.42 6.33 11.08
N PRO A 106 -24.77 5.24 11.50
CA PRO A 106 -23.31 5.07 11.61
C PRO A 106 -22.62 5.16 10.23
N PHE A 107 -21.36 5.58 10.18
CA PHE A 107 -20.64 5.73 8.91
C PHE A 107 -20.51 4.38 8.19
N ARG A 108 -21.05 4.31 6.96
CA ARG A 108 -20.94 3.11 6.11
C ARG A 108 -20.71 3.54 4.67
N ALA A 109 -19.58 3.14 4.09
CA ALA A 109 -19.31 3.32 2.68
C ALA A 109 -19.73 2.06 1.90
N HIS A 110 -20.36 2.24 0.73
CA HIS A 110 -20.86 1.14 -0.08
C HIS A 110 -20.77 1.44 -1.58
N ALA A 111 -20.68 0.38 -2.37
CA ALA A 111 -20.64 0.44 -3.83
C ALA A 111 -21.65 -0.55 -4.41
N TRP A 112 -22.51 -0.09 -5.32
CA TRP A 112 -23.61 -0.86 -5.87
C TRP A 112 -23.85 -0.59 -7.36
N VAL A 113 -24.74 -1.39 -7.94
CA VAL A 113 -25.27 -1.18 -9.29
C VAL A 113 -26.77 -0.87 -9.20
N GLU A 114 -27.24 0.03 -10.05
CA GLU A 114 -28.65 0.46 -10.06
C GLU A 114 -29.21 0.56 -11.49
N LEU A 115 -30.51 0.33 -11.62
CA LEU A 115 -31.28 0.64 -12.83
C LEU A 115 -32.42 1.58 -12.42
N ASN A 116 -32.66 2.63 -13.21
CA ASN A 116 -33.71 3.62 -12.96
C ASN A 116 -33.69 4.19 -11.53
N ASP A 117 -32.48 4.50 -11.02
CA ASP A 117 -32.24 5.00 -9.66
C ASP A 117 -32.64 4.02 -8.52
N VAL A 118 -32.89 2.75 -8.84
CA VAL A 118 -33.18 1.67 -7.87
C VAL A 118 -31.96 0.74 -7.74
N PRO A 119 -31.34 0.63 -6.55
CA PRO A 119 -30.28 -0.34 -6.26
C PRO A 119 -30.77 -1.79 -6.43
N ILE A 120 -30.01 -2.64 -7.10
CA ILE A 120 -30.42 -4.02 -7.41
C ILE A 120 -29.73 -5.01 -6.48
N GLY A 121 -30.54 -5.72 -5.68
CA GLY A 121 -30.06 -6.75 -4.76
C GLY A 121 -29.37 -6.19 -3.50
N GLU A 122 -29.52 -4.90 -3.24
CA GLU A 122 -28.98 -4.26 -2.03
C GLU A 122 -30.10 -4.04 -1.00
N TYR A 123 -29.72 -3.77 0.26
CA TYR A 123 -30.68 -3.47 1.32
C TYR A 123 -31.46 -2.18 1.00
N SER A 124 -32.72 -2.10 1.47
CA SER A 124 -33.57 -0.92 1.28
C SER A 124 -32.94 0.37 1.81
N GLU A 125 -32.09 0.26 2.84
CA GLU A 125 -31.30 1.35 3.43
C GLU A 125 -30.35 2.03 2.44
N VAL A 126 -29.84 1.30 1.43
CA VAL A 126 -28.90 1.83 0.43
C VAL A 126 -29.56 2.89 -0.46
N GLN A 127 -30.89 2.90 -0.55
CA GLN A 127 -31.62 3.97 -1.25
C GLN A 127 -31.48 5.34 -0.55
N MET A 128 -31.19 5.34 0.75
CA MET A 128 -31.02 6.57 1.55
C MET A 128 -29.56 7.05 1.60
N TYR A 129 -28.63 6.35 0.94
CA TYR A 129 -27.22 6.71 0.98
C TYR A 129 -26.95 7.95 0.13
N SER A 130 -26.05 8.81 0.61
CA SER A 130 -25.54 9.94 -0.18
C SER A 130 -24.61 9.41 -1.27
N LYS A 131 -24.98 9.63 -2.54
CA LYS A 131 -24.19 9.21 -3.71
C LYS A 131 -22.96 10.11 -3.88
N ALA A 132 -21.77 9.53 -3.81
CA ALA A 132 -20.50 10.23 -4.02
C ALA A 132 -20.11 10.25 -5.50
N ILE A 133 -20.15 9.09 -6.17
CA ILE A 133 -19.84 8.94 -7.60
C ILE A 133 -20.93 8.05 -8.21
N CYS A 134 -21.51 8.46 -9.33
CA CYS A 134 -22.54 7.67 -10.02
C CYS A 134 -22.42 7.82 -11.53
N VAL A 135 -22.08 6.73 -12.20
CA VAL A 135 -21.96 6.65 -13.66
C VAL A 135 -23.27 6.10 -14.20
N LYS A 136 -24.13 6.97 -14.75
CA LYS A 136 -25.43 6.58 -15.27
C LYS A 136 -25.31 5.87 -16.63
N HIS A 137 -26.14 4.85 -16.85
CA HIS A 137 -26.34 4.24 -18.17
C HIS A 137 -27.06 5.20 -19.12
N ASN A 138 -26.88 5.00 -20.42
CA ASN A 138 -27.52 5.82 -21.45
C ASN A 138 -29.01 5.44 -21.59
N SER A 139 -29.85 5.97 -20.70
CA SER A 139 -31.31 5.87 -20.83
C SER A 139 -31.78 6.90 -21.84
N ASN A 140 -32.29 6.44 -23.00
CA ASN A 140 -32.93 7.31 -23.99
C ASN A 140 -34.02 8.17 -23.32
N ASN A 141 -33.78 9.50 -23.32
CA ASN A 141 -34.66 10.69 -23.31
C ASN A 141 -36.14 10.68 -22.87
N ILE A 142 -36.73 9.65 -22.26
CA ILE A 142 -38.18 9.63 -21.96
C ILE A 142 -38.51 10.09 -20.53
N VAL A 143 -37.64 9.86 -19.54
CA VAL A 143 -37.98 10.10 -18.11
C VAL A 143 -37.67 11.54 -17.65
N LYS A 144 -36.87 12.29 -18.40
CA LYS A 144 -36.37 13.61 -17.96
C LYS A 144 -37.47 14.68 -17.88
N LYS A 145 -38.54 14.54 -18.68
CA LYS A 145 -39.62 15.55 -18.76
C LYS A 145 -40.64 15.44 -17.62
N GLU A 146 -40.77 14.28 -16.99
CA GLU A 146 -41.75 14.04 -15.92
C GLU A 146 -41.18 14.37 -14.52
N PHE A 147 -39.85 14.30 -14.37
CA PHE A 147 -39.16 14.62 -13.11
C PHE A 147 -38.91 16.12 -12.93
N GLU A 148 -38.71 16.88 -14.02
CA GLU A 148 -38.56 18.35 -13.97
C GLU A 148 -39.86 19.06 -13.57
N LEU A 149 -41.03 18.48 -13.89
CA LEU A 149 -42.34 19.01 -13.50
C LEU A 149 -42.65 18.80 -12.00
N LYS A 150 -42.06 17.78 -11.36
CA LYS A 150 -42.33 17.46 -9.95
C LYS A 150 -41.46 18.25 -8.97
N ASN A 151 -40.26 18.65 -9.39
CA ASN A 151 -39.27 19.31 -8.53
C ASN A 151 -39.39 20.84 -8.44
N MET A 152 -40.35 21.46 -9.13
CA MET A 152 -40.58 22.91 -9.01
C MET A 152 -41.29 23.34 -7.71
N ASN A 153 -41.88 22.40 -6.95
CA ASN A 153 -42.73 22.75 -5.79
C ASN A 153 -42.13 22.48 -4.40
N GLN A 154 -40.83 22.24 -4.26
CA GLN A 154 -40.25 21.99 -2.94
C GLN A 154 -38.88 22.62 -2.78
N LYS A 155 -38.87 23.94 -2.68
CA LYS A 155 -37.70 24.72 -2.28
C LYS A 155 -37.87 25.11 -0.80
N VAL A 156 -37.47 24.21 0.10
CA VAL A 156 -37.27 24.52 1.52
C VAL A 156 -35.77 24.62 1.76
N LEU A 157 -35.38 25.75 2.36
CA LEU A 157 -34.02 26.15 2.68
C LEU A 157 -33.46 25.23 3.78
N GLU A 158 -32.48 24.38 3.48
CA GLU A 158 -31.82 23.53 4.48
C GLU A 158 -30.49 24.15 4.96
N PRO A 159 -30.29 24.35 6.28
CA PRO A 159 -29.11 25.00 6.88
C PRO A 159 -27.83 24.14 6.91
N ASN A 160 -27.82 23.00 6.21
CA ASN A 160 -26.75 21.99 6.32
C ASN A 160 -25.54 22.25 5.40
N GLN A 161 -25.69 23.07 4.36
CA GLN A 161 -24.61 23.31 3.39
C GLN A 161 -23.40 24.05 4.01
N LEU A 162 -23.64 24.98 4.94
CA LEU A 162 -22.56 25.72 5.61
C LEU A 162 -21.69 24.82 6.50
N LYS A 163 -22.27 23.76 7.08
CA LYS A 163 -21.57 22.81 7.96
C LYS A 163 -20.78 21.76 7.16
N LEU A 164 -21.28 21.42 5.97
CA LEU A 164 -20.61 20.53 5.02
C LEU A 164 -19.39 21.17 4.35
N ASP A 165 -19.41 22.49 4.10
CA ASP A 165 -18.25 23.21 3.56
C ASP A 165 -17.11 23.35 4.59
N ILE A 166 -17.43 23.45 5.88
CA ILE A 166 -16.44 23.48 6.97
C ILE A 166 -15.84 22.08 7.21
N LEU A 167 -16.63 21.01 7.07
CA LEU A 167 -16.14 19.63 7.24
C LEU A 167 -15.37 19.08 6.02
N ASN A 168 -15.58 19.63 4.82
CA ASN A 168 -14.86 19.25 3.60
C ASN A 168 -13.49 19.94 3.44
N GLN A 169 -13.05 20.77 4.39
CA GLN A 169 -11.66 21.28 4.44
C GLN A 169 -10.70 20.24 5.04
N GLN A 170 -10.69 19.02 4.51
CA GLN A 170 -9.54 18.14 4.66
C GLN A 170 -8.53 18.55 3.59
N ASN A 171 -7.56 19.39 3.99
CA ASN A 171 -6.40 19.69 3.16
C ASN A 171 -5.76 18.36 2.70
N PRO A 172 -5.56 18.15 1.40
CA PRO A 172 -4.93 16.92 0.91
C PRO A 172 -3.58 16.77 1.62
N THR A 173 -3.33 15.60 2.22
CA THR A 173 -2.02 15.29 2.80
C THR A 173 -0.96 15.59 1.76
N PRO A 174 -0.01 16.51 2.02
CA PRO A 174 0.96 16.91 1.01
C PRO A 174 1.68 15.66 0.51
N THR A 175 1.67 15.43 -0.80
CA THR A 175 2.37 14.31 -1.42
C THR A 175 3.86 14.60 -1.32
N VAL A 176 4.51 14.00 -0.32
CA VAL A 176 5.95 14.18 -0.08
C VAL A 176 6.69 13.56 -1.26
N ASN A 177 7.34 14.42 -2.05
CA ASN A 177 8.14 13.99 -3.20
C ASN A 177 9.55 13.63 -2.71
N ILE A 178 10.16 12.58 -3.28
CA ILE A 178 11.55 12.18 -2.98
C ILE A 178 12.52 13.35 -3.20
N ARG A 179 12.18 14.26 -4.11
CA ARG A 179 12.92 15.50 -4.35
C ARG A 179 12.98 16.43 -3.12
N MET A 180 11.96 16.43 -2.26
CA MET A 180 11.98 17.18 -0.99
C MET A 180 12.95 16.58 0.02
N LEU A 181 13.13 15.25 0.00
CA LEU A 181 14.11 14.54 0.82
C LEU A 181 15.55 14.89 0.41
N PHE A 182 15.81 14.95 -0.90
CA PHE A 182 17.09 15.44 -1.42
C PHE A 182 17.30 16.94 -1.21
N ASN A 183 16.22 17.74 -1.22
CA ASN A 183 16.28 19.16 -0.89
C ASN A 183 16.62 19.41 0.59
N LEU A 184 16.38 18.44 1.47
CA LEU A 184 16.82 18.46 2.87
C LEU A 184 18.33 18.18 3.02
N ALA A 185 18.95 17.56 2.00
CA ALA A 185 20.37 17.30 1.93
C ALA A 185 21.14 18.37 1.12
N ASN A 186 20.47 19.45 0.68
CA ASN A 186 21.12 20.55 -0.01
C ASN A 186 22.13 21.23 0.91
N GLY A 187 23.41 21.14 0.54
CA GLY A 187 24.55 21.59 1.34
C GLY A 187 25.73 20.61 1.30
N HIS A 188 25.48 19.33 0.98
CA HIS A 188 26.50 18.27 0.92
C HIS A 188 26.64 17.64 -0.49
N ASP A 189 26.33 18.40 -1.54
CA ASP A 189 26.25 17.91 -2.93
C ASP A 189 27.59 17.39 -3.45
N TRP A 190 28.69 18.05 -3.10
CA TRP A 190 30.04 17.59 -3.46
C TRP A 190 30.41 16.26 -2.79
N GLU A 191 30.08 16.09 -1.51
CA GLU A 191 30.38 14.90 -0.73
C GLU A 191 29.61 13.68 -1.27
N PHE A 192 28.34 13.87 -1.63
CA PHE A 192 27.55 12.83 -2.29
C PHE A 192 28.11 12.44 -3.66
N ILE A 193 28.63 13.40 -4.43
CA ILE A 193 29.29 13.12 -5.72
C ILE A 193 30.58 12.33 -5.50
N CYS A 194 31.44 12.72 -4.55
CA CYS A 194 32.65 11.98 -4.21
C CYS A 194 32.34 10.54 -3.78
N VAL A 195 31.36 10.34 -2.91
CA VAL A 195 30.89 9.01 -2.49
C VAL A 195 30.32 8.23 -3.67
N GLY A 196 29.62 8.89 -4.59
CA GLY A 196 29.10 8.31 -5.83
C GLY A 196 30.22 7.76 -6.72
N ILE A 197 31.23 8.58 -7.01
CA ILE A 197 32.39 8.19 -7.81
C ILE A 197 33.14 7.03 -7.16
N LEU A 198 33.37 7.10 -5.84
CA LEU A 198 34.03 6.04 -5.09
C LEU A 198 33.25 4.73 -5.17
N GLY A 199 31.92 4.81 -5.10
CA GLY A 199 31.01 3.68 -5.30
C GLY A 199 31.10 3.05 -6.67
N ILE A 200 31.16 3.86 -7.73
CA ILE A 200 31.30 3.38 -9.11
C ILE A 200 32.66 2.67 -9.29
N ILE A 201 33.75 3.25 -8.80
CA ILE A 201 35.08 2.63 -8.87
C ILE A 201 35.11 1.30 -8.12
N SER A 202 34.55 1.26 -6.90
CA SER A 202 34.48 0.03 -6.13
C SER A 202 33.62 -1.05 -6.80
N ALA A 203 32.50 -0.65 -7.42
CA ALA A 203 31.63 -1.55 -8.17
C ALA A 203 32.36 -2.17 -9.37
N ILE A 204 33.11 -1.36 -10.14
CA ILE A 204 33.92 -1.85 -11.26
C ILE A 204 34.96 -2.87 -10.77
N LEU A 205 35.70 -2.55 -9.70
CA LEU A 205 36.67 -3.49 -9.12
C LEU A 205 36.01 -4.80 -8.65
N THR A 206 34.79 -4.72 -8.11
CA THR A 206 34.01 -5.90 -7.70
C THR A 206 33.64 -6.77 -8.90
N LEU A 207 33.24 -6.15 -10.03
CA LEU A 207 32.89 -6.86 -11.27
C LEU A 207 34.09 -7.47 -11.99
N VAL A 208 35.29 -6.96 -11.77
CA VAL A 208 36.52 -7.52 -12.34
C VAL A 208 36.93 -8.84 -11.65
N GLN A 209 36.58 -9.03 -10.37
CA GLN A 209 37.01 -10.19 -9.58
C GLN A 209 36.63 -11.56 -10.19
N PRO A 210 35.38 -11.81 -10.64
CA PRO A 210 35.02 -13.10 -11.24
C PRO A 210 35.82 -13.44 -12.50
N ASN A 211 36.22 -12.44 -13.28
CA ASN A 211 37.03 -12.64 -14.48
C ASN A 211 38.47 -13.01 -14.11
N LEU A 212 39.07 -12.33 -13.13
CA LEU A 212 40.40 -12.68 -12.64
C LEU A 212 40.46 -14.10 -12.08
N VAL A 213 39.41 -14.53 -11.37
CA VAL A 213 39.29 -15.91 -10.86
C VAL A 213 39.14 -16.89 -12.03
N ALA A 214 38.33 -16.57 -13.04
CA ALA A 214 38.18 -17.42 -14.22
C ALA A 214 39.51 -17.59 -14.99
N ASP A 215 40.26 -16.50 -15.15
CA ASP A 215 41.57 -16.53 -15.81
C ASP A 215 42.57 -17.39 -15.04
N LEU A 216 42.53 -17.36 -13.70
CA LEU A 216 43.34 -18.24 -12.86
C LEU A 216 42.98 -19.72 -13.04
N ILE A 217 41.69 -20.04 -13.13
CA ILE A 217 41.21 -21.42 -13.33
C ILE A 217 41.62 -21.98 -14.69
N ASN A 218 41.64 -21.13 -15.73
CA ASN A 218 41.96 -21.55 -17.10
C ASN A 218 43.47 -21.71 -17.37
N GLN A 219 44.35 -21.47 -16.39
CA GLN A 219 45.79 -21.58 -16.58
C GLN A 219 46.25 -23.05 -16.61
N PRO A 220 47.07 -23.45 -17.62
CA PRO A 220 47.48 -24.84 -17.81
C PRO A 220 48.50 -25.38 -16.79
N TYR A 221 49.09 -24.52 -15.93
CA TYR A 221 50.11 -24.91 -14.96
C TYR A 221 49.71 -24.57 -13.53
N ILE A 222 49.24 -25.57 -12.77
CA ILE A 222 48.92 -25.49 -11.34
C ILE A 222 50.22 -25.66 -10.51
N GLY A 223 51.24 -24.87 -10.81
CA GLY A 223 52.42 -24.79 -9.97
C GLY A 223 52.17 -23.81 -8.82
N PHE A 224 52.32 -24.23 -7.56
CA PHE A 224 52.20 -23.41 -6.34
C PHE A 224 53.23 -22.25 -6.22
N LYS A 225 53.84 -21.80 -7.32
CA LYS A 225 54.56 -20.53 -7.32
C LYS A 225 53.51 -19.42 -7.30
N ILE A 226 53.72 -18.42 -6.45
CA ILE A 226 52.90 -17.21 -6.39
C ILE A 226 52.90 -16.59 -7.79
N ASN A 227 51.86 -16.89 -8.57
CA ASN A 227 51.70 -16.34 -9.90
C ASN A 227 51.20 -14.90 -9.78
N SER A 228 51.64 -14.04 -10.70
CA SER A 228 51.21 -12.64 -10.78
C SER A 228 49.67 -12.50 -10.74
N SER A 229 48.93 -13.45 -11.31
CA SER A 229 47.46 -13.50 -11.25
C SER A 229 46.88 -13.60 -9.83
N ILE A 230 47.49 -14.40 -8.95
CA ILE A 230 47.04 -14.54 -7.55
C ILE A 230 47.26 -13.23 -6.80
N VAL A 231 48.43 -12.59 -7.00
CA VAL A 231 48.73 -11.29 -6.40
C VAL A 231 47.74 -10.23 -6.90
N MET A 232 47.44 -10.21 -8.20
CA MET A 232 46.48 -9.28 -8.78
C MET A 232 45.07 -9.45 -8.17
N ILE A 233 44.60 -10.68 -8.00
CA ILE A 233 43.30 -10.96 -7.36
C ILE A 233 43.28 -10.40 -5.93
N VAL A 234 44.31 -10.71 -5.13
CA VAL A 234 44.40 -10.24 -3.73
C VAL A 234 44.44 -8.71 -3.67
N VAL A 235 45.23 -8.06 -4.53
CA VAL A 235 45.32 -6.60 -4.59
C VAL A 235 43.97 -5.98 -4.97
N VAL A 236 43.29 -6.50 -5.99
CA VAL A 236 41.97 -5.99 -6.42
C VAL A 236 40.91 -6.21 -5.34
N LEU A 237 40.94 -7.34 -4.64
CA LEU A 237 40.04 -7.63 -3.52
C LEU A 237 40.26 -6.62 -2.38
N ILE A 238 41.49 -6.48 -1.92
CA ILE A 238 41.83 -5.57 -0.82
C ILE A 238 41.46 -4.13 -1.19
N LEU A 239 41.84 -3.69 -2.40
CA LEU A 239 41.54 -2.35 -2.88
C LEU A 239 40.02 -2.10 -2.94
N SER A 240 39.24 -3.02 -3.50
CA SER A 240 37.77 -2.93 -3.53
C SER A 240 37.16 -2.81 -2.13
N LYS A 241 37.65 -3.61 -1.15
CA LYS A 241 37.14 -3.53 0.23
C LYS A 241 37.53 -2.23 0.92
N ILE A 242 38.75 -1.73 0.72
CA ILE A 242 39.18 -0.44 1.25
C ILE A 242 38.31 0.69 0.69
N LEU A 243 38.10 0.74 -0.64
CA LEU A 243 37.26 1.78 -1.24
C LEU A 243 35.81 1.70 -0.76
N THR A 244 35.25 0.49 -0.63
CA THR A 244 33.89 0.29 -0.09
C THR A 244 33.80 0.75 1.38
N ALA A 245 34.82 0.45 2.19
CA ALA A 245 34.86 0.86 3.59
C ALA A 245 34.95 2.39 3.71
N ILE A 246 35.81 3.04 2.92
CA ILE A 246 35.91 4.51 2.86
C ILE A 246 34.57 5.11 2.40
N GLN A 247 33.94 4.53 1.38
CA GLN A 247 32.64 4.98 0.88
C GLN A 247 31.57 4.92 1.98
N TYR A 248 31.48 3.79 2.69
CA TYR A 248 30.52 3.61 3.76
C TYR A 248 30.77 4.55 4.94
N TYR A 249 32.04 4.74 5.31
CA TYR A 249 32.45 5.64 6.38
C TYR A 249 32.10 7.10 6.07
N LEU A 250 32.44 7.59 4.86
CA LEU A 250 32.08 8.94 4.45
C LEU A 250 30.56 9.15 4.42
N LEU A 251 29.83 8.17 3.88
CA LEU A 251 28.37 8.24 3.83
C LEU A 251 27.72 8.23 5.21
N GLN A 252 28.33 7.55 6.18
CA GLN A 252 27.91 7.57 7.58
C GLN A 252 28.12 8.96 8.21
N ILE A 253 29.24 9.63 7.94
CA ILE A 253 29.49 11.01 8.42
C ILE A 253 28.49 11.98 7.82
N ILE A 254 28.32 11.95 6.49
CA ILE A 254 27.39 12.84 5.77
C ILE A 254 25.95 12.60 6.26
N GLY A 255 25.56 11.33 6.39
CA GLY A 255 24.23 10.95 6.86
C GLY A 255 23.94 11.45 8.28
N GLU A 256 24.93 11.43 9.17
CA GLU A 256 24.78 11.98 10.52
C GLU A 256 24.65 13.51 10.52
N GLY A 257 25.44 14.20 9.68
CA GLY A 257 25.36 15.66 9.50
C GLY A 257 23.99 16.13 9.02
N VAL A 258 23.47 15.52 7.96
CA VAL A 258 22.12 15.84 7.42
C VAL A 258 21.03 15.61 8.48
N VAL A 259 21.14 14.53 9.26
CA VAL A 259 20.16 14.20 10.31
C VAL A 259 20.25 15.14 11.51
N PHE A 260 21.46 15.57 11.86
CA PHE A 260 21.68 16.57 12.89
C PHE A 260 20.98 17.89 12.54
N GLU A 261 21.17 18.40 11.32
CA GLU A 261 20.51 19.61 10.83
C GLU A 261 18.98 19.45 10.79
N ALA A 262 18.50 18.30 10.29
CA ALA A 262 17.07 18.00 10.25
C ALA A 262 16.44 17.98 11.65
N ARG A 263 17.09 17.31 12.62
CA ARG A 263 16.63 17.27 14.01
C ARG A 263 16.63 18.66 14.63
N GLN A 264 17.67 19.46 14.39
CA GLN A 264 17.74 20.82 14.91
C GLN A 264 16.61 21.70 14.35
N SER A 265 16.33 21.60 13.06
CA SER A 265 15.21 22.31 12.41
C SER A 265 13.85 21.86 12.97
N LEU A 266 13.65 20.54 13.14
CA LEU A 266 12.43 19.99 13.72
C LEU A 266 12.22 20.42 15.17
N ILE A 267 13.25 20.38 16.01
CA ILE A 267 13.18 20.82 17.40
C ILE A 267 12.82 22.31 17.45
N ASN A 268 13.48 23.14 16.65
CA ASN A 268 13.18 24.58 16.56
C ASN A 268 11.74 24.86 16.11
N HIS A 269 11.23 24.05 15.18
CA HIS A 269 9.84 24.15 14.72
C HIS A 269 8.86 23.69 15.80
N LEU A 270 9.13 22.54 16.44
CA LEU A 270 8.32 22.02 17.53
C LEU A 270 8.21 23.07 18.63
N LEU A 271 9.29 23.70 19.08
CA LEU A 271 9.26 24.72 20.15
C LEU A 271 8.46 25.99 19.80
N ARG A 272 8.12 26.21 18.53
CA ARG A 272 7.35 27.37 18.06
C ARG A 272 5.92 26.98 17.65
N LEU A 273 5.52 25.74 17.88
CA LEU A 273 4.22 25.23 17.48
C LEU A 273 3.11 25.81 18.39
N PRO A 274 1.93 26.16 17.87
CA PRO A 274 0.82 26.66 18.68
C PRO A 274 0.36 25.65 19.75
N ILE A 275 -0.01 26.14 20.94
CA ILE A 275 -0.40 25.31 22.10
C ILE A 275 -1.48 24.27 21.76
N HIS A 276 -2.47 24.64 20.95
CA HIS A 276 -3.59 23.73 20.59
C HIS A 276 -3.14 22.44 19.86
N GLU A 277 -1.97 22.43 19.22
CA GLU A 277 -1.44 21.22 18.55
C GLU A 277 -0.89 20.20 19.56
N TYR A 278 -0.44 20.66 20.74
CA TYR A 278 0.02 19.79 21.81
C TYR A 278 -1.13 19.19 22.61
N ASP A 279 -2.27 19.89 22.70
CA ASP A 279 -3.47 19.36 23.37
C ASP A 279 -4.04 18.13 22.65
N ASN A 280 -3.73 17.98 21.34
CA ASN A 280 -4.21 16.90 20.48
C ASN A 280 -3.19 15.75 20.27
N ARG A 281 -1.96 15.84 20.78
CA ARG A 281 -0.91 14.83 20.55
C ARG A 281 -0.10 14.55 21.81
N SER A 282 0.20 13.28 22.09
CA SER A 282 1.08 12.93 23.20
C SER A 282 2.48 13.52 22.97
N VAL A 283 3.04 14.19 23.99
CA VAL A 283 4.42 14.67 24.00
C VAL A 283 5.40 13.51 23.75
N GLY A 284 5.06 12.31 24.21
CA GLY A 284 5.82 11.08 23.95
C GLY A 284 5.85 10.70 22.46
N ASP A 285 4.74 10.87 21.74
CA ASP A 285 4.67 10.60 20.29
C ASP A 285 5.52 11.59 19.49
N LEU A 286 5.51 12.86 19.89
CA LEU A 286 6.32 13.90 19.26
C LEU A 286 7.82 13.63 19.46
N LEU A 287 8.23 13.25 20.67
CA LEU A 287 9.64 12.92 20.96
C LEU A 287 10.08 11.62 20.26
N SER A 288 9.20 10.62 20.22
CA SER A 288 9.42 9.36 19.53
C SER A 288 9.56 9.56 18.01
N SER A 289 8.75 10.42 17.39
CA SER A 289 8.86 10.71 15.96
C SER A 289 10.17 11.46 15.65
N VAL A 290 10.52 12.47 16.45
CA VAL A 290 11.76 13.24 16.26
C VAL A 290 12.99 12.33 16.33
N SER A 291 13.03 11.36 17.25
CA SER A 291 14.19 10.47 17.38
C SER A 291 14.16 9.30 16.39
N SER A 292 13.04 8.59 16.28
CA SER A 292 12.95 7.35 15.50
C SER A 292 12.85 7.61 14.00
N ASP A 293 12.08 8.60 13.56
CA ASP A 293 11.87 8.86 12.13
C ASP A 293 13.09 9.52 11.51
N SER A 294 13.80 10.36 12.26
CA SER A 294 15.11 10.90 11.83
C SER A 294 16.18 9.82 11.67
N SER A 295 16.17 8.78 12.53
CA SER A 295 17.07 7.63 12.38
C SER A 295 16.72 6.78 11.16
N LYS A 296 15.42 6.54 10.90
CA LYS A 296 14.98 5.85 9.68
C LYS A 296 15.34 6.64 8.43
N LEU A 297 15.21 7.97 8.48
CA LEU A 297 15.60 8.87 7.39
C LEU A 297 17.10 8.75 7.11
N ARG A 298 17.94 8.74 8.15
CA ARG A 298 19.39 8.47 8.04
C ARG A 298 19.66 7.17 7.28
N MET A 299 19.04 6.08 7.72
CA MET A 299 19.24 4.76 7.14
C MET A 299 18.77 4.72 5.68
N ALA A 300 17.64 5.35 5.37
CA ALA A 300 17.12 5.44 4.01
C ALA A 300 18.07 6.22 3.09
N LEU A 301 18.58 7.37 3.52
CA LEU A 301 19.55 8.16 2.75
C LEU A 301 20.81 7.34 2.43
N ILE A 302 21.38 6.68 3.45
CA ILE A 302 22.58 5.85 3.27
C ILE A 302 22.29 4.71 2.27
N GLN A 303 21.19 3.96 2.46
CA GLN A 303 20.88 2.81 1.61
C GLN A 303 20.58 3.21 0.15
N VAL A 304 19.80 4.28 -0.05
CA VAL A 304 19.46 4.76 -1.40
C VAL A 304 20.72 5.24 -2.12
N THR A 305 21.59 6.00 -1.46
CA THR A 305 22.85 6.46 -2.07
C THR A 305 23.77 5.30 -2.43
N ILE A 306 23.90 4.27 -1.58
CA ILE A 306 24.69 3.07 -1.92
C ILE A 306 24.08 2.34 -3.12
N ALA A 307 22.75 2.13 -3.12
CA ALA A 307 22.07 1.44 -4.21
C ALA A 307 22.23 2.16 -5.55
N MET A 308 22.16 3.49 -5.56
CA MET A 308 22.33 4.29 -6.77
C MET A 308 23.80 4.39 -7.23
N SER A 309 24.75 4.52 -6.30
CA SER A 309 26.17 4.70 -6.63
C SER A 309 26.87 3.41 -7.08
N SER A 310 26.65 2.30 -6.40
CA SER A 310 27.32 1.03 -6.69
C SER A 310 26.34 -0.07 -7.10
N GLY A 311 25.15 -0.14 -6.47
CA GLY A 311 24.19 -1.21 -6.68
C GLY A 311 23.74 -1.34 -8.14
N LEU A 312 23.31 -0.24 -8.77
CA LEU A 312 22.90 -0.22 -10.18
C LEU A 312 24.06 -0.62 -11.12
N VAL A 313 25.27 -0.14 -10.84
CA VAL A 313 26.46 -0.47 -11.64
C VAL A 313 26.77 -1.96 -11.55
N VAL A 314 26.71 -2.55 -10.36
CA VAL A 314 26.92 -3.99 -10.18
C VAL A 314 25.83 -4.80 -10.88
N ILE A 315 24.56 -4.43 -10.75
CA ILE A 315 23.44 -5.15 -11.39
C ILE A 315 23.56 -5.11 -12.91
N ILE A 316 23.72 -3.91 -13.48
CA ILE A 316 23.80 -3.72 -14.93
C ILE A 316 25.09 -4.35 -15.47
N GLY A 317 26.22 -4.11 -14.81
CA GLY A 317 27.51 -4.64 -15.21
C GLY A 317 27.60 -6.15 -15.12
N ALA A 318 27.04 -6.78 -14.07
CA ALA A 318 26.96 -8.23 -13.96
C ALA A 318 26.02 -8.83 -15.02
N ALA A 319 24.86 -8.21 -15.28
CA ALA A 319 23.94 -8.67 -16.31
C ALA A 319 24.57 -8.63 -17.71
N ILE A 320 25.20 -7.50 -18.08
CA ILE A 320 25.92 -7.36 -19.34
C ILE A 320 27.07 -8.38 -19.41
N GLY A 321 27.90 -8.46 -18.37
CA GLY A 321 29.03 -9.39 -18.30
C GLY A 321 28.62 -10.86 -18.44
N MET A 322 27.51 -11.27 -17.83
CA MET A 322 26.99 -12.63 -17.97
C MET A 322 26.38 -12.89 -19.35
N ILE A 323 25.55 -11.97 -19.88
CA ILE A 323 24.94 -12.13 -21.22
C ILE A 323 26.01 -12.25 -22.30
N LEU A 324 27.07 -11.43 -22.24
CA LEU A 324 28.17 -11.47 -23.19
C LEU A 324 28.98 -12.77 -23.10
N ARG A 325 29.00 -13.42 -21.94
CA ARG A 325 29.77 -14.65 -21.71
C ARG A 325 28.97 -15.92 -22.06
N ASP A 326 27.75 -16.03 -21.55
CA ASP A 326 26.82 -17.12 -21.84
C ASP A 326 25.39 -16.68 -21.52
N TYR A 327 24.58 -16.48 -22.56
CA TYR A 327 23.19 -16.05 -22.42
C TYR A 327 22.28 -17.14 -21.83
N LEU A 328 22.60 -18.43 -22.00
CA LEU A 328 21.81 -19.54 -21.47
C LEU A 328 21.94 -19.58 -19.94
N LEU A 329 23.17 -19.48 -19.43
CA LEU A 329 23.44 -19.40 -17.99
C LEU A 329 22.82 -18.15 -17.36
N PHE A 330 22.82 -17.02 -18.08
CA PHE A 330 22.15 -15.81 -17.64
C PHE A 330 20.64 -16.03 -17.42
N PHE A 331 19.92 -16.63 -18.37
CA PHE A 331 18.49 -16.88 -18.21
C PHE A 331 18.18 -17.90 -17.10
N MET A 332 19.03 -18.90 -16.91
CA MET A 332 18.90 -19.82 -15.77
C MET A 332 19.06 -19.07 -14.44
N ALA A 333 20.10 -18.25 -14.30
CA ALA A 333 20.32 -17.44 -13.10
C ALA A 333 19.16 -16.45 -12.87
N LEU A 334 18.72 -15.75 -13.91
CA LEU A 334 17.61 -14.80 -13.85
C LEU A 334 16.32 -15.48 -13.40
N SER A 335 16.02 -16.68 -13.90
CA SER A 335 14.87 -17.47 -13.47
C SER A 335 14.91 -17.78 -11.97
N THR A 336 16.06 -18.19 -11.44
CA THR A 336 16.21 -18.47 -10.00
C THR A 336 16.04 -17.22 -9.12
N VAL A 337 16.56 -16.07 -9.55
CA VAL A 337 16.42 -14.79 -8.84
C VAL A 337 14.95 -14.34 -8.86
N CYS A 338 14.29 -14.41 -10.02
CA CYS A 338 12.87 -14.08 -10.15
C CYS A 338 12.00 -14.98 -9.25
N LEU A 339 12.22 -16.29 -9.26
CA LEU A 339 11.49 -17.23 -8.40
C LEU A 339 11.69 -16.90 -6.91
N SER A 340 12.92 -16.61 -6.51
CA SER A 340 13.25 -16.21 -5.13
C SER A 340 12.57 -14.89 -4.74
N PHE A 341 12.52 -13.92 -5.66
CA PHE A 341 11.86 -12.64 -5.46
C PHE A 341 10.34 -12.81 -5.25
N PHE A 342 9.67 -13.60 -6.09
CA PHE A 342 8.25 -13.91 -5.92
C PHE A 342 7.97 -14.65 -4.60
N GLY A 343 8.79 -15.64 -4.24
CA GLY A 343 8.69 -16.33 -2.96
C GLY A 343 8.81 -15.36 -1.78
N THR A 344 9.78 -14.45 -1.84
CA THR A 344 10.02 -13.44 -0.80
C THR A 344 8.83 -12.48 -0.66
N ILE A 345 8.21 -12.03 -1.76
CA ILE A 345 7.04 -11.14 -1.69
C ILE A 345 5.85 -11.82 -1.01
N ILE A 346 5.57 -13.08 -1.36
CA ILE A 346 4.45 -13.83 -0.79
C ILE A 346 4.66 -14.01 0.72
N MET A 347 5.87 -14.43 1.12
CA MET A 347 6.22 -14.62 2.51
C MET A 347 6.22 -13.31 3.30
N SER A 348 6.75 -12.23 2.72
CA SER A 348 6.77 -10.90 3.35
C SER A 348 5.36 -10.39 3.67
N LYS A 349 4.39 -10.59 2.77
CA LYS A 349 2.99 -10.22 3.02
C LYS A 349 2.38 -10.99 4.19
N ALA A 350 2.66 -12.29 4.29
CA ALA A 350 2.19 -13.11 5.41
C ALA A 350 2.79 -12.64 6.74
N ILE A 351 4.11 -12.39 6.75
CA ILE A 351 4.84 -11.89 7.93
C ILE A 351 4.32 -10.51 8.36
N GLN A 352 4.12 -9.59 7.41
CA GLN A 352 3.60 -8.25 7.70
C GLN A 352 2.21 -8.30 8.36
N ASN A 353 1.30 -9.15 7.84
CA ASN A 353 -0.02 -9.29 8.43
C ASN A 353 0.03 -9.88 9.85
N ALA A 354 0.83 -10.92 10.06
CA ALA A 354 1.03 -11.51 11.38
C ALA A 354 1.65 -10.51 12.36
N SER A 355 2.65 -9.73 11.91
CA SER A 355 3.29 -8.69 12.71
C SER A 355 2.32 -7.57 13.09
N PHE A 356 1.45 -7.17 12.16
CA PHE A 356 0.42 -6.15 12.44
C PHE A 356 -0.58 -6.62 13.49
N LEU A 357 -1.07 -7.86 13.38
CA LEU A 357 -1.98 -8.44 14.38
C LEU A 357 -1.31 -8.55 15.75
N ALA A 358 -0.06 -9.03 15.81
CA ALA A 358 0.72 -9.11 17.04
C ALA A 358 0.94 -7.73 17.67
N GLN A 359 1.32 -6.72 16.87
CA GLN A 359 1.49 -5.34 17.36
C GLN A 359 0.18 -4.73 17.86
N LYS A 360 -0.95 -5.03 17.21
CA LYS A 360 -2.27 -4.56 17.65
C LYS A 360 -2.68 -5.20 18.98
N GLY A 361 -2.40 -6.49 19.17
CA GLY A 361 -2.61 -7.18 20.45
C GLY A 361 -1.74 -6.59 21.56
N LEU A 362 -0.43 -6.44 21.30
CA LEU A 362 0.53 -5.81 22.22
C LEU A 362 0.14 -4.37 22.59
N GLY A 363 -0.35 -3.58 21.63
CA GLY A 363 -0.78 -2.20 21.88
C GLY A 363 -1.98 -2.12 22.82
N LYS A 364 -2.98 -3.01 22.64
CA LYS A 364 -4.14 -3.08 23.54
C LYS A 364 -3.73 -3.51 24.95
N LEU A 365 -2.92 -4.57 25.06
CA LEU A 365 -2.40 -5.03 26.35
C LEU A 365 -1.62 -3.93 27.08
N SER A 366 -0.76 -3.21 26.35
CA SER A 366 0.03 -2.13 26.93
C SER A 366 -0.87 -0.99 27.43
N GLY A 367 -1.90 -0.62 26.68
CA GLY A 367 -2.87 0.41 27.10
C GLY A 367 -3.70 -0.01 28.32
N ASP A 368 -4.09 -1.29 28.40
CA ASP A 368 -4.79 -1.82 29.58
C ASP A 368 -3.88 -1.81 30.82
N ILE A 369 -2.63 -2.26 30.68
CA ILE A 369 -1.64 -2.22 31.78
C ILE A 369 -1.37 -0.77 32.21
N GLU A 370 -1.24 0.17 31.27
CA GLU A 370 -1.07 1.59 31.57
C GLU A 370 -2.26 2.13 32.38
N HIS A 371 -3.49 1.78 31.98
CA HIS A 371 -4.71 2.14 32.72
C HIS A 371 -4.71 1.60 34.15
N ASP A 372 -4.39 0.30 34.32
CA ASP A 372 -4.36 -0.35 35.63
C ASP A 372 -3.27 0.24 36.53
N LEU A 373 -2.10 0.57 35.97
CA LEU A 373 -1.02 1.24 36.70
C LEU A 373 -1.43 2.66 37.14
N HIS A 374 -2.14 3.41 36.31
CA HIS A 374 -2.70 4.71 36.71
C HIS A 374 -3.77 4.55 37.81
N ALA A 375 -4.54 3.47 37.79
CA ALA A 375 -5.60 3.17 38.76
C ALA A 375 -5.10 2.39 40.00
N ILE A 376 -3.80 2.15 40.15
CA ILE A 376 -3.25 1.21 41.14
C ILE A 376 -3.66 1.51 42.59
N ARG A 377 -3.79 2.79 42.95
CA ARG A 377 -4.24 3.21 44.29
C ARG A 377 -5.69 2.79 44.54
N THR A 378 -6.56 2.92 43.53
CA THR A 378 -7.96 2.50 43.59
C THR A 378 -8.06 0.98 43.67
N ILE A 379 -7.32 0.26 42.82
CA ILE A 379 -7.31 -1.22 42.79
C ILE A 379 -6.86 -1.80 44.15
N ARG A 380 -5.84 -1.18 44.77
CA ARG A 380 -5.39 -1.58 46.11
C ARG A 380 -6.38 -1.21 47.21
N ALA A 381 -7.02 -0.05 47.12
CA ALA A 381 -8.04 0.37 48.10
C ALA A 381 -9.29 -0.53 48.07
N THR A 382 -9.64 -1.09 46.91
CA THR A 382 -10.77 -2.02 46.75
C THR A 382 -10.36 -3.49 46.89
N ASN A 383 -9.10 -3.79 47.21
CA ASN A 383 -8.53 -5.15 47.29
C ASN A 383 -8.88 -6.02 46.07
N SER A 384 -8.84 -5.43 44.87
CA SER A 384 -9.31 -6.06 43.62
C SER A 384 -8.17 -6.63 42.75
N THR A 385 -6.97 -6.80 43.30
CA THR A 385 -5.76 -7.16 42.54
C THR A 385 -5.88 -8.51 41.83
N ASP A 386 -6.34 -9.55 42.51
CA ASP A 386 -6.50 -10.89 41.91
C ASP A 386 -7.52 -10.90 40.77
N MET A 387 -8.55 -10.05 40.87
CA MET A 387 -9.58 -9.89 39.83
C MET A 387 -9.02 -9.19 38.58
N GLU A 388 -8.21 -8.14 38.74
CA GLU A 388 -7.60 -7.46 37.59
C GLU A 388 -6.47 -8.30 36.97
N GLU A 389 -5.74 -9.08 37.77
CA GLU A 389 -4.75 -10.05 37.25
C GLU A 389 -5.41 -11.13 36.37
N THR A 390 -6.51 -11.71 36.84
CA THR A 390 -7.26 -12.72 36.07
C THR A 390 -7.83 -12.15 34.77
N LYS A 391 -8.46 -10.96 34.82
CA LYS A 391 -8.91 -10.26 33.61
C LYS A 391 -7.78 -9.99 32.63
N THR A 392 -6.62 -9.56 33.12
CA THR A 392 -5.46 -9.27 32.26
C THR A 392 -4.92 -10.53 31.59
N ASN A 393 -4.83 -11.64 32.32
CA ASN A 393 -4.42 -12.94 31.77
C ASN A 393 -5.39 -13.45 30.70
N ASP A 394 -6.69 -13.26 30.89
CA ASP A 394 -7.70 -13.64 29.90
C ASP A 394 -7.58 -12.77 28.63
N LYS A 395 -7.45 -11.44 28.79
CA LYS A 395 -7.20 -10.54 27.65
C LYS A 395 -5.91 -10.86 26.91
N GLN A 396 -4.84 -11.21 27.63
CA GLN A 396 -3.57 -11.61 27.03
C GLN A 396 -3.72 -12.86 26.15
N ARG A 397 -4.55 -13.82 26.56
CA ARG A 397 -4.89 -14.99 25.73
C ARG A 397 -5.67 -14.60 24.48
N ASP A 398 -6.64 -13.70 24.60
CA ASP A 398 -7.41 -13.18 23.46
C ASP A 398 -6.54 -12.40 22.47
N TYR A 399 -5.47 -11.74 22.95
CA TYR A 399 -4.53 -11.00 22.11
C TYR A 399 -3.38 -11.85 21.52
N ALA A 400 -3.22 -13.08 22.00
CA ALA A 400 -2.17 -14.01 21.54
C ALA A 400 -2.58 -14.84 20.30
N ILE A 401 -3.85 -14.76 19.87
CA ILE A 401 -4.43 -15.41 18.68
C ILE A 401 -4.39 -14.42 17.51
#